data_AF-A0A2J8T8A2-F1
#
_entry.id   AF-A0A2J8T8A2-F1
#
_cell.length_a   1.000
_cell.length_b   1.000
_cell.length_c   1.000
_cell.angle_alpha   90.00
_cell.angle_beta   90.00
_cell.angle_gamma   90.00
#
_symmetry.space_group_name_H-M   'P 1'
#
loop_
_entity.id
_entity.type
_entity.pdbx_description
1 polymer ?
#
loop_
_entity_poly.entity_id
_entity_poly.type
_entity_poly.pdbx_seq_one_letter_code
_entity_poly.pdbx_strand_id
1 'polypeptide(L)' 'MGEIKVSPDYNWFRGTVPLKKIIVDDDDSKIWSLYDAGPRSIRCPLIFLPPVSGTADVFFRQILALTGWGYR' A
#
# COMPACT_ATOMS: atom_id res chain seq x y z
N MET A 1 -2.49 2.20 -17.06
CA MET A 1 -3.14 1.44 -15.95
C MET A 1 -3.81 0.14 -16.37
N GLY A 2 -4.05 -0.13 -17.67
CA GLY A 2 -4.69 -1.38 -18.13
C GLY A 2 -3.85 -2.65 -17.89
N GLU A 3 -2.54 -2.59 -18.10
CA GLU A 3 -1.65 -3.76 -17.99
C GLU A 3 -1.48 -4.29 -16.55
N ILE A 4 -1.51 -3.40 -15.55
CA ILE A 4 -1.33 -3.80 -14.14
C ILE A 4 -2.53 -4.62 -13.64
N LYS A 5 -3.75 -4.32 -14.11
CA LYS A 5 -4.97 -5.04 -13.69
C LYS A 5 -5.01 -6.50 -14.11
N VAL A 6 -4.22 -6.89 -15.13
CA VAL A 6 -4.14 -8.27 -15.63
C VAL A 6 -2.96 -9.03 -15.02
N SER A 7 -2.11 -8.36 -14.23
CA SER A 7 -0.93 -8.97 -13.62
C SER A 7 -1.33 -9.89 -12.45
N PRO A 8 -0.90 -11.18 -12.46
CA PRO A 8 -1.14 -12.09 -11.35
C PRO A 8 -0.61 -11.57 -10.01
N ASP A 9 0.59 -10.99 -10.02
CA ASP A 9 1.23 -10.44 -8.81
C ASP A 9 0.45 -9.28 -8.22
N TYR A 10 -0.07 -8.40 -9.08
CA TYR A 10 -0.89 -7.28 -8.63
C TYR A 10 -2.24 -7.75 -8.08
N ASN A 11 -2.86 -8.74 -8.71
CA ASN A 11 -4.10 -9.33 -8.23
C ASN A 11 -3.90 -10.04 -6.88
N TRP A 12 -2.80 -10.78 -6.72
CA TRP A 12 -2.42 -11.37 -5.44
C TRP A 12 -2.20 -10.29 -4.38
N PHE A 13 -1.43 -9.25 -4.70
CA PHE A 13 -1.18 -8.11 -3.81
C PHE A 13 -2.50 -7.49 -3.32
N ARG A 14 -3.44 -7.21 -4.22
CA ARG A 14 -4.75 -6.64 -3.88
C ARG A 14 -5.62 -7.59 -3.04
N GLY A 15 -5.43 -8.90 -3.16
CA GLY A 15 -6.13 -9.91 -2.36
C GLY A 15 -5.51 -10.14 -0.98
N THR A 16 -4.20 -9.92 -0.82
CA THR A 16 -3.48 -10.25 0.42
C THR A 16 -3.13 -9.03 1.27
N VAL A 17 -2.86 -7.88 0.67
CA VAL A 17 -2.53 -6.65 1.38
C VAL A 17 -3.76 -5.75 1.46
N PRO A 18 -4.37 -5.58 2.65
CA PRO A 18 -5.59 -4.80 2.79
C PRO A 18 -5.33 -3.32 2.58
N LEU A 19 -6.17 -2.67 1.77
CA LEU A 19 -6.23 -1.22 1.67
C LEU A 19 -7.02 -0.67 2.86
N LYS A 20 -6.32 -0.11 3.84
CA LYS A 20 -6.92 0.52 5.02
C LYS A 20 -7.43 1.91 4.67
N LYS A 21 -8.56 2.29 5.26
CA LYS A 21 -9.11 3.65 5.19
C LYS A 21 -9.09 4.26 6.58
N ILE A 22 -8.60 5.49 6.69
CA ILE A 22 -8.50 6.24 7.95
C ILE A 22 -9.11 7.62 7.71
N ILE A 23 -10.01 8.03 8.60
CA ILE A 23 -10.54 9.39 8.63
C ILE A 23 -9.51 10.29 9.32
N VAL A 24 -9.18 11.42 8.72
CA VAL A 24 -8.12 12.32 9.21
C VAL A 24 -8.62 13.70 9.61
N ASP A 25 -9.92 13.92 9.61
CA ASP A 25 -10.58 15.15 10.02
C ASP A 25 -11.83 14.89 10.86
N ASP A 26 -12.32 15.95 11.51
CA ASP A 26 -13.41 15.87 12.48
C ASP A 26 -14.80 15.79 11.83
N ASP A 27 -14.91 16.10 10.54
CA ASP A 27 -16.16 16.10 9.76
C ASP A 27 -16.29 14.90 8.80
N ASP A 28 -15.40 13.90 8.95
CA ASP A 28 -15.30 12.69 8.15
C ASP A 28 -15.12 12.92 6.63
N SER A 29 -14.80 14.15 6.20
CA SER A 29 -14.71 14.50 4.77
C SER A 29 -13.40 14.08 4.12
N LYS A 30 -12.32 13.89 4.88
CA LYS A 30 -11.00 13.49 4.39
C LYS A 30 -10.68 12.08 4.85
N ILE A 31 -10.62 11.19 3.87
CA ILE A 31 -10.28 9.79 4.07
C ILE A 31 -8.94 9.51 3.38
N TRP A 32 -7.97 9.05 4.17
CA TRP A 32 -6.72 8.51 3.65
C TRP A 32 -6.88 7.02 3.39
N SER A 33 -6.34 6.57 2.26
CA SER A 33 -6.26 5.15 1.91
C SER A 33 -4.79 4.73 1.86
N LEU A 34 -4.42 3.69 2.59
CA LEU A 34 -3.03 3.24 2.69
C LEU A 34 -2.91 1.72 2.74
N TYR A 35 -1.80 1.21 2.19
CA TYR A 35 -1.39 -0.18 2.35
C TYR A 35 -0.43 -0.29 3.54
N ASP A 36 -0.55 -1.37 4.31
CA ASP A 36 0.33 -1.68 5.45
C ASP A 36 0.67 -3.17 5.38
N ALA A 37 1.94 -3.47 5.12
CA ALA A 37 2.45 -4.82 4.90
C ALA A 37 3.79 -4.99 5.63
N GLY A 38 4.11 -6.22 6.05
CA GLY A 38 5.33 -6.52 6.81
C GLY A 38 5.11 -6.83 8.29
N PRO A 39 6.16 -7.25 9.01
CA PRO A 39 6.06 -7.67 10.41
C PRO A 39 5.71 -6.49 11.33
N ARG A 40 4.69 -6.65 12.19
CA ARG A 40 4.26 -5.60 13.13
C ARG A 40 5.27 -5.28 14.23
N SER A 41 6.26 -6.15 14.45
CA SER A 41 7.36 -5.93 15.40
C SER A 41 8.33 -4.82 14.96
N ILE A 42 8.34 -4.46 13.68
CA ILE A 42 9.16 -3.36 13.15
C ILE A 42 8.60 -2.03 13.64
N ARG A 43 9.45 -1.25 14.34
CA ARG A 43 9.06 0.03 14.97
C ARG A 43 9.30 1.26 14.08
N CYS A 44 10.14 1.14 13.06
CA CYS A 44 10.50 2.19 12.12
C CYS A 44 10.16 1.78 10.68
N PRO A 45 8.89 1.94 10.26
CA PRO A 45 8.46 1.52 8.93
C PRO A 45 8.95 2.49 7.84
N LEU A 46 9.06 1.98 6.62
CA LEU A 46 9.25 2.73 5.39
C LEU A 46 7.91 3.27 4.91
N ILE A 47 7.87 4.57 4.59
CA ILE A 47 6.64 5.22 4.11
C ILE A 47 6.82 5.55 2.63
N PHE A 48 5.93 4.98 1.81
CA PHE A 48 5.83 5.32 0.39
C PHE A 48 4.79 6.41 0.18
N LEU A 49 5.22 7.54 -0.38
CA LEU A 49 4.32 8.61 -0.81
C LEU A 49 4.25 8.61 -2.33
N PRO A 50 3.06 8.39 -2.93
CA PRO A 50 2.92 8.37 -4.37
C PRO A 50 3.15 9.76 -4.98
N PRO A 51 3.58 9.81 -6.25
CA PRO A 51 3.64 11.07 -6.99
C PRO A 51 2.23 11.64 -7.16
N VAL A 52 2.14 12.96 -7.43
CA VAL A 52 0.87 13.69 -7.56
C VAL A 52 -0.10 13.09 -8.60
N SER A 53 0.43 12.42 -9.62
CA SER A 53 -0.36 11.81 -10.71
C SER A 53 -0.70 10.33 -10.48
N GLY A 54 -0.34 9.75 -9.32
CA GLY A 54 -0.47 8.32 -9.06
C GLY A 54 -1.17 7.97 -7.74
N THR A 55 -1.37 6.67 -7.53
CA THR A 55 -1.90 6.10 -6.28
C THR A 55 -0.82 5.24 -5.62
N ALA A 56 -1.06 4.81 -4.37
CA ALA A 56 -0.12 3.93 -3.66
C ALA A 56 0.16 2.61 -4.40
N ASP A 57 -0.73 2.19 -5.29
CA ASP A 57 -0.60 0.98 -6.11
C ASP A 57 0.66 0.96 -6.99
N VAL A 58 1.25 2.13 -7.31
CA VAL A 58 2.49 2.20 -8.10
C VAL A 58 3.67 1.51 -7.41
N PHE A 59 3.61 1.33 -6.09
CA PHE A 59 4.67 0.69 -5.30
C PHE A 59 4.40 -0.78 -4.96
N PHE A 60 3.39 -1.43 -5.55
CA PHE A 60 3.01 -2.79 -5.16
C PHE A 60 4.18 -3.79 -5.18
N ARG A 61 5.06 -3.71 -6.19
CA ARG A 61 6.24 -4.58 -6.30
C ARG A 61 7.25 -4.33 -5.19
N GLN A 62 7.52 -3.07 -4.88
CA GLN A 62 8.41 -2.66 -3.79
C GLN A 62 7.86 -3.15 -2.45
N ILE A 63 6.56 -2.97 -2.21
CA ILE A 63 5.90 -3.43 -1.00
C ILE A 63 6.05 -4.96 -0.84
N LEU A 64 5.78 -5.73 -1.91
CA LEU A 64 5.94 -7.19 -1.90
C LEU A 64 7.38 -7.63 -1.61
N ALA A 65 8.36 -7.05 -2.32
CA ALA A 65 9.76 -7.42 -2.18
C ALA A 65 10.31 -7.08 -0.79
N LEU A 66 10.07 -5.85 -0.32
CA LEU A 66 10.58 -5.38 0.98
C LEU A 66 9.92 -6.10 2.15
N THR A 67 8.63 -6.40 2.05
CA THR A 67 7.92 -7.25 3.02
C THR A 67 8.60 -8.62 3.13
N GLY A 68 8.96 -9.24 2.00
CA GLY A 68 9.70 -10.51 1.97
C GLY A 68 11.08 -10.45 2.61
N TRP A 69 11.70 -9.26 2.65
CA TRP A 69 12.97 -9.01 3.33
C TRP A 69 12.82 -8.60 4.81
N GLY A 70 11.59 -8.57 5.33
CA GLY A 70 11.33 -8.26 6.73
C GLY A 70 11.18 -6.76 7.03
N TYR A 71 11.12 -5.91 6.01
CA TYR A 71 10.74 -4.51 6.19
C TYR A 71 9.22 -4.38 6.37
N ARG A 72 8.84 -3.25 6.96
CA ARG A 72 7.46 -2.76 7.03
C ARG A 72 7.42 -1.36 6.44
#